data_AF-Q8E0Y5-F1
#
_entry.id   AF-Q8E0Y5-F1
#
_cell.length_a   1.000
_cell.length_b   1.000
_cell.length_c   1.000
_cell.angle_alpha   90.00
_cell.angle_beta   90.00
_cell.angle_gamma   90.00
#
_symmetry.space_group_name_H-M   'P 1'
#
loop_
_entity.id
_entity.type
_entity.pdbx_description
1 polymer ?
#
loop_
_entity_poly.entity_id
_entity_poly.type
_entity_poly.pdbx_seq_one_letter_code
_entity_poly.pdbx_strand_id
1 'polypeptide(L)'
;MKKKCLICKKTFQAKTNRSLYCSEECRKKGIREKQRKLMKQKRADKKKEKIKVLNTNADVTEKPKKIRNLVQHYKKLKREILDNESEFGFTGIALVEGIDIHEENFVDLVMQKIKEQQ
;
A
#
# COMPACT_ATOMS: atom_id res chain seq x y z
N MET A 1 5.39 47.37 -11.75
CA MET A 1 6.51 46.43 -11.47
C MET A 1 6.31 45.15 -12.27
N LYS A 2 7.33 44.69 -13.01
CA LYS A 2 7.21 43.43 -13.78
C LYS A 2 7.50 42.25 -12.87
N LYS A 3 6.60 41.26 -12.80
CA LYS A 3 6.75 40.03 -11.99
C LYS A 3 6.43 38.80 -12.82
N LYS A 4 6.97 37.63 -12.45
CA LYS A 4 6.62 36.33 -13.05
C LYS A 4 5.44 35.69 -12.31
N CYS A 5 4.47 35.18 -13.05
CA CYS A 5 3.34 34.46 -12.46
C CYS A 5 3.75 33.07 -11.95
N LEU A 6 3.27 32.68 -10.76
CA LEU A 6 3.57 31.37 -10.18
C LEU A 6 2.98 30.16 -10.94
N ILE A 7 1.94 30.36 -11.76
CA ILE A 7 1.27 29.27 -12.50
C ILE A 7 1.77 29.17 -13.94
N CYS A 8 1.62 30.24 -14.71
CA CYS A 8 1.97 30.22 -16.13
C CYS A 8 3.40 30.70 -16.43
N LYS A 9 4.15 31.13 -15.42
CA LYS A 9 5.54 31.65 -15.53
C LYS A 9 5.73 32.88 -16.42
N LYS A 10 4.67 33.41 -17.04
CA LYS A 10 4.69 34.63 -17.85
C LYS A 10 4.98 35.87 -17.00
N THR A 11 5.68 36.83 -17.57
CA THR A 11 5.89 38.16 -16.97
C THR A 11 4.65 39.03 -17.16
N PHE A 12 4.21 39.69 -16.09
CA PHE A 12 3.05 40.59 -16.12
C PHE A 12 3.32 41.88 -15.34
N GLN A 13 2.55 42.93 -15.66
CA GLN A 13 2.58 44.20 -14.95
C GLN A 13 1.76 44.07 -13.65
N ALA A 14 2.44 43.95 -12.52
CA ALA A 14 1.78 43.84 -11.22
C ALA A 14 1.25 45.21 -10.75
N LYS A 15 0.00 45.24 -10.30
CA LYS A 15 -0.65 46.41 -9.68
C LYS A 15 -0.10 46.69 -8.27
N THR A 16 0.27 45.63 -7.53
CA THR A 16 0.82 45.73 -6.17
C THR A 16 2.00 44.79 -5.98
N ASN A 17 2.84 45.08 -4.99
CA ASN A 17 3.97 44.20 -4.64
C ASN A 17 3.54 42.79 -4.20
N ARG A 18 2.32 42.62 -3.69
CA ARG A 18 1.80 41.31 -3.26
C ARG A 18 1.19 40.48 -4.40
N SER A 19 1.12 41.02 -5.62
CA SER A 19 0.55 40.32 -6.77
C SER A 19 1.46 39.18 -7.23
N LEU A 20 0.96 37.94 -7.15
CA LEU A 20 1.70 36.71 -7.52
C LEU A 20 1.25 36.08 -8.84
N TYR A 21 0.07 36.48 -9.34
CA TYR A 21 -0.58 35.86 -10.50
C TYR A 21 -0.90 36.91 -11.55
N CYS A 22 -0.76 36.55 -12.82
CA CYS A 22 -1.04 37.46 -13.94
C CYS A 22 -2.54 37.64 -14.23
N SER A 23 -3.38 36.67 -13.83
CA SER A 23 -4.82 36.68 -14.07
C SER A 23 -5.57 36.00 -12.93
N GLU A 24 -6.88 36.24 -12.86
CA GLU A 24 -7.75 35.60 -11.89
C GLU A 24 -7.78 34.07 -12.06
N GLU A 25 -7.69 33.58 -13.30
CA GLU A 25 -7.59 32.15 -13.58
C GLU A 25 -6.34 31.52 -12.97
N CYS A 26 -5.18 32.17 -13.12
CA CYS A 26 -3.94 31.71 -12.50
C CYS A 26 -4.05 31.74 -10.97
N ARG A 27 -4.73 32.74 -10.40
CA ARG A 27 -5.01 32.80 -8.96
C ARG A 27 -5.88 31.62 -8.52
N LYS A 28 -6.96 31.31 -9.24
CA LYS A 28 -7.85 30.16 -8.95
C LYS A 28 -7.09 28.83 -9.02
N LYS A 29 -6.24 28.65 -10.04
CA LYS A 29 -5.37 27.46 -10.17
C LYS A 29 -4.40 27.34 -8.98
N GLY A 30 -3.74 28.42 -8.59
CA GLY A 30 -2.83 28.42 -7.44
C GLY A 30 -3.51 28.10 -6.11
N ILE A 31 -4.72 28.62 -5.88
CA ILE A 31 -5.53 28.30 -4.69
C ILE A 31 -5.87 26.80 -4.67
N ARG A 32 -6.33 26.26 -5.81
CA ARG A 32 -6.69 24.84 -5.94
C ARG A 32 -5.49 23.93 -5.65
N GLU A 33 -4.31 24.24 -6.19
CA GLU A 33 -3.10 23.48 -5.92
C GLU A 33 -2.67 23.54 -4.46
N LYS A 34 -2.71 24.74 -3.85
CA LYS A 34 -2.40 24.92 -2.42
C LYS A 34 -3.35 24.09 -1.55
N GLN A 35 -4.65 24.12 -1.84
CA GLN A 35 -5.65 23.35 -1.11
C GLN A 35 -5.44 21.84 -1.30
N ARG A 36 -5.13 21.39 -2.51
CA ARG A 36 -4.80 19.98 -2.79
C ARG A 36 -3.61 19.50 -1.96
N LYS A 37 -2.52 20.29 -1.88
CA LYS A 37 -1.34 19.99 -1.07
C LYS A 37 -1.68 19.91 0.43
N LEU A 38 -2.43 20.89 0.93
CA LEU A 38 -2.88 20.93 2.33
C LEU A 38 -3.72 19.70 2.68
N MET A 39 -4.70 19.33 1.83
CA MET A 39 -5.54 18.17 2.07
C MET A 39 -4.76 16.85 2.00
N LYS A 40 -3.74 16.75 1.13
CA LYS A 40 -2.84 15.59 1.08
C LYS A 40 -2.06 15.43 2.38
N GLN A 41 -1.53 16.52 2.94
CA GLN A 41 -0.82 16.52 4.23
C GLN A 41 -1.75 16.10 5.38
N LYS A 42 -2.91 16.77 5.53
CA LYS A 42 -3.90 16.42 6.57
C LYS A 42 -4.31 14.94 6.55
N ARG A 43 -4.47 14.34 5.36
CA ARG A 43 -4.78 12.91 5.23
C ARG A 43 -3.62 12.02 5.69
N ALA A 44 -2.38 12.39 5.38
CA ALA A 44 -1.20 11.65 5.83
C ALA A 44 -1.03 11.73 7.35
N ASP A 45 -1.25 12.90 7.94
CA ASP A 45 -1.15 13.11 9.39
C ASP A 45 -2.23 12.32 10.13
N LYS A 46 -3.49 12.35 9.67
CA LYS A 46 -4.56 11.52 10.22
C LYS A 46 -4.26 10.02 10.13
N LYS A 47 -3.58 9.56 9.07
CA LYS A 47 -3.13 8.16 8.95
C LYS A 47 -2.08 7.83 10.00
N LYS A 48 -1.10 8.72 10.20
CA LYS A 48 -0.06 8.56 11.24
C LYS A 48 -0.65 8.56 12.64
N GLU A 49 -1.60 9.45 12.94
CA GLU A 49 -2.32 9.47 14.21
C GLU A 49 -3.06 8.15 14.48
N LYS A 50 -3.77 7.62 13.48
CA LYS A 50 -4.43 6.31 13.60
C LYS A 50 -3.43 5.18 13.90
N ILE A 51 -2.27 5.18 13.23
CA ILE A 51 -1.21 4.20 13.47
C ILE A 51 -0.64 4.33 14.89
N LYS A 52 -0.50 5.54 15.43
CA LYS A 52 -0.04 5.75 16.82
C LYS A 52 -1.03 5.25 17.87
N VAL A 53 -2.34 5.32 17.61
CA VAL A 53 -3.39 4.86 18.53
C VAL A 53 -3.55 3.33 18.48
N LEU A 54 -3.21 2.72 17.35
CA LEU A 54 -3.07 1.27 17.25
C LEU A 54 -1.75 0.87 17.92
N ASN A 55 -1.80 -0.12 18.80
CA ASN A 55 -0.67 -0.57 19.62
C ASN A 55 0.59 -0.79 18.75
N THR A 56 1.77 -0.33 19.18
CA THR A 56 3.03 -0.44 18.41
C THR A 56 3.46 -1.88 18.10
N ASN A 57 2.92 -2.85 18.85
CA ASN A 57 3.14 -4.28 18.64
C ASN A 57 2.09 -4.94 17.73
N ALA A 58 1.03 -4.22 17.38
CA ALA A 58 0.13 -4.66 16.32
C ALA A 58 0.81 -4.26 15.01
N ASP A 59 1.36 -5.23 14.29
CA ASP A 59 1.83 -5.01 12.94
C ASP A 59 0.63 -4.72 12.03
N VAL A 60 0.21 -3.45 12.00
CA VAL A 60 -0.87 -2.95 11.14
C VAL A 60 -0.32 -2.59 9.76
N THR A 61 0.94 -2.93 9.43
CA THR A 61 1.57 -2.45 8.20
C THR A 61 0.93 -3.06 6.95
N GLU A 62 0.37 -4.28 7.03
CA GLU A 62 -0.28 -4.89 5.88
C GLU A 62 -1.63 -5.52 6.25
N LYS A 63 -2.73 -4.92 5.76
CA LYS A 63 -3.97 -5.70 5.62
C LYS A 63 -3.64 -6.93 4.77
N PRO A 64 -4.04 -8.15 5.17
CA PRO A 64 -3.74 -9.34 4.39
C PRO A 64 -4.21 -9.14 2.96
N LYS A 65 -3.26 -9.22 2.01
CA LYS A 65 -3.53 -9.08 0.59
C LYS A 65 -4.44 -10.24 0.19
N LYS A 66 -5.53 -9.96 -0.54
CA LYS A 66 -6.37 -11.04 -1.08
C LYS A 66 -5.50 -11.97 -1.94
N ILE A 67 -5.52 -13.26 -1.62
CA ILE A 67 -4.80 -14.27 -2.39
C ILE A 67 -5.46 -14.36 -3.77
N ARG A 68 -4.76 -13.88 -4.80
CA ARG A 68 -5.29 -13.85 -6.18
C ARG A 68 -5.14 -15.21 -6.89
N ASN A 69 -4.13 -15.99 -6.52
CA ASN A 69 -3.86 -17.31 -7.08
C ASN A 69 -3.53 -18.30 -5.96
N LEU A 70 -4.52 -19.12 -5.61
CA LEU A 70 -4.44 -20.12 -4.53
C LEU A 70 -3.36 -21.17 -4.80
N VAL A 71 -3.24 -21.65 -6.04
CA VAL A 71 -2.24 -22.67 -6.43
C VAL A 71 -0.82 -22.16 -6.19
N GLN A 72 -0.53 -20.93 -6.63
CA GLN A 72 0.79 -20.32 -6.40
C GLN A 72 1.06 -20.07 -4.92
N HIS A 73 0.02 -19.71 -4.15
CA HIS A 73 0.13 -19.51 -2.71
C HIS A 73 0.55 -20.79 -1.99
N TYR A 74 -0.12 -21.93 -2.22
CA TYR A 74 0.23 -23.19 -1.57
C TYR A 74 1.57 -23.77 -2.05
N LYS A 75 1.94 -23.58 -3.32
CA LYS A 75 3.29 -23.90 -3.81
C LYS A 75 4.38 -23.13 -3.07
N LYS A 76 4.13 -21.84 -2.84
CA LYS A 76 5.06 -20.98 -2.11
C LYS A 76 5.13 -21.38 -0.64
N LEU A 77 3.98 -21.62 0.00
CA LEU A 77 3.89 -22.06 1.39
C LEU A 77 4.67 -23.35 1.65
N LYS A 78 4.49 -24.37 0.78
CA LYS A 78 5.24 -25.62 0.86
C LYS A 78 6.75 -25.37 0.81
N ARG A 79 7.20 -24.52 -0.11
CA ARG A 79 8.62 -24.18 -0.23
C ARG A 79 9.17 -23.49 1.02
N GLU A 80 8.47 -22.48 1.53
CA GLU A 80 8.93 -21.72 2.70
C GLU A 80 9.06 -22.60 3.95
N ILE A 81 8.13 -23.55 4.15
CA ILE A 81 8.20 -24.46 5.28
C ILE A 81 9.37 -25.44 5.13
N LEU A 82 9.54 -26.04 3.95
CA LEU A 82 10.66 -26.97 3.70
C LEU A 82 12.02 -26.27 3.78
N ASP A 83 12.12 -25.03 3.29
CA ASP A 83 13.34 -24.22 3.37
C ASP A 83 13.69 -23.93 4.85
N ASN A 84 12.70 -23.56 5.67
CA ASN A 84 12.89 -23.35 7.11
C ASN A 84 13.29 -24.65 7.84
N GLU A 85 12.61 -25.76 7.57
CA GLU A 85 12.92 -27.06 8.16
C GLU A 85 14.35 -27.50 7.83
N SER A 86 14.77 -27.27 6.58
CA SER A 86 16.15 -27.49 6.15
C SER A 86 17.14 -26.53 6.82
N GLU A 87 16.79 -25.26 7.04
CA GLU A 87 17.66 -24.26 7.66
C GLU A 87 17.91 -24.58 9.14
N PHE A 88 16.87 -24.97 9.87
CA PHE A 88 16.94 -25.23 11.31
C PHE A 88 17.19 -26.72 11.64
N GLY A 89 17.22 -27.59 10.63
CA GLY A 89 17.55 -29.01 10.79
C GLY A 89 16.51 -29.81 11.56
N PHE A 90 15.23 -29.43 11.47
CA PHE A 90 14.12 -30.16 12.09
C PHE A 90 13.06 -30.49 11.04
N THR A 91 12.30 -31.57 11.27
CA THR A 91 11.11 -31.90 10.47
C THR A 91 9.89 -31.76 11.36
N GLY A 92 9.01 -30.82 11.03
CA GLY A 92 7.78 -30.55 11.76
C GLY A 92 6.59 -31.28 11.13
N ILE A 93 5.51 -31.41 11.91
CA ILE A 93 4.21 -31.82 11.37
C ILE A 93 3.48 -30.54 10.93
N ALA A 94 3.49 -30.26 9.62
CA ALA A 94 2.82 -29.11 9.04
C ALA A 94 1.57 -29.56 8.27
N LEU A 95 0.39 -29.37 8.88
CA LEU A 95 -0.90 -29.76 8.30
C LEU A 95 -1.67 -28.54 7.80
N VAL A 96 -2.13 -28.58 6.56
CA VAL A 96 -3.01 -27.57 5.95
C VAL A 96 -4.29 -28.25 5.51
N GLU A 97 -5.45 -27.82 6.01
CA GLU A 97 -6.74 -28.50 5.77
C GLU A 97 -6.68 -30.01 6.09
N GLY A 98 -5.81 -30.44 7.02
CA GLY A 98 -5.58 -31.84 7.36
C GLY A 98 -4.81 -32.65 6.31
N ILE A 99 -4.05 -32.01 5.43
CA ILE A 99 -3.13 -32.61 4.45
C ILE A 99 -1.70 -32.23 4.86
N ASP A 100 -0.77 -33.19 4.84
CA ASP A 100 0.63 -32.93 5.20
C ASP A 100 1.36 -32.22 4.06
N ILE A 101 2.13 -31.19 4.41
CA ILE A 101 2.91 -30.40 3.46
C ILE A 101 4.00 -31.22 2.74
N HIS A 102 4.46 -32.29 3.37
CA HIS A 102 5.46 -33.20 2.82
C HIS A 102 4.91 -34.09 1.70
N GLU A 103 3.58 -34.20 1.55
CA GLU A 103 2.98 -34.99 0.47
C GLU A 103 3.35 -34.44 -0.91
N GLU A 104 3.72 -35.33 -1.84
CA GLU A 104 4.11 -34.95 -3.21
C GLU A 104 3.00 -34.17 -3.93
N ASN A 105 1.75 -34.61 -3.73
CA ASN A 105 0.54 -34.03 -4.34
C ASN A 105 -0.17 -32.99 -3.45
N PHE A 106 0.51 -32.47 -2.42
CA PHE A 106 -0.03 -31.52 -1.44
C PHE A 106 -0.92 -30.43 -2.05
N VAL A 107 -0.42 -29.75 -3.09
CA VAL A 107 -1.11 -28.61 -3.69
C VAL A 107 -2.44 -29.03 -4.32
N ASP A 108 -2.48 -30.17 -5.00
CA ASP A 108 -3.69 -30.62 -5.70
C ASP A 108 -4.76 -31.08 -4.72
N LEU A 109 -4.35 -31.77 -3.64
CA LEU A 109 -5.24 -32.22 -2.57
C LEU A 109 -5.85 -31.04 -1.81
N VAL A 110 -5.04 -30.02 -1.49
CA VAL A 110 -5.54 -28.80 -0.83
C VAL A 110 -6.54 -28.07 -1.73
N MET A 111 -6.25 -27.97 -3.02
CA MET A 111 -7.16 -27.35 -3.99
C MET A 111 -8.47 -28.13 -4.17
N GLN A 112 -8.47 -29.46 -4.03
CA GLN A 112 -9.68 -30.27 -4.02
C GLN A 112 -10.54 -29.99 -2.78
N LYS A 113 -9.95 -30.03 -1.57
CA LYS A 113 -10.69 -29.73 -0.33
C LYS A 113 -11.30 -28.34 -0.31
N ILE A 114 -10.58 -27.33 -0.82
CA ILE A 114 -11.10 -25.96 -0.90
C ILE A 114 -12.31 -25.85 -1.84
N LYS A 115 -12.36 -26.65 -2.91
CA LYS A 115 -13.53 -26.69 -3.81
C LYS A 115 -14.71 -27.40 -3.18
N GLU A 116 -14.49 -28.44 -2.39
CA GLU A 116 -15.55 -29.18 -1.69
C GLU A 116 -16.22 -28.37 -0.57
N GLN A 117 -15.51 -27.38 -0.01
CA GLN A 117 -16.01 -26.47 1.02
C GLN A 117 -16.75 -25.23 0.47
N GLN A 118 -16.80 -25.03 -0.85
CA GLN A 118 -17.49 -23.91 -1.52
C GLN A 118 -18.89 -24.31 -2.00
#